data_AF-A0A2K3NEJ0-F1
#
_entry.id   AF-A0A2K3NEJ0-F1
#
_cell.length_a   1.000
_cell.length_b   1.000
_cell.length_c   1.000
_cell.angle_alpha   90.00
_cell.angle_beta   90.00
_cell.angle_gamma   90.00
#
_symmetry.space_group_name_H-M   'P 1'
#
loop_
_entity.id
_entity.type
_entity.pdbx_description
1 polymer ?
#
loop_
_entity_poly.entity_id
_entity_poly.type
_entity_poly.pdbx_seq_one_letter_code
_entity_poly.pdbx_strand_id
1 'polypeptide(L)'
;MIYLDGDIQVFENIDHLFDLPDDYFYAVMDCFCEKTWSHTPQYKIGYCQQCPDKVQWPSDFGPKPPLYFNAGMFVFQPNVATYHDLLEKVKIVKPTPFAEQDFLNMYFKDKYKPIPNVYNLVLAMLWRHPENVELEKVQVVHYCAAGSKPWRYTGEEENMDREDIKMLVKKWKEIYEDETLDYNNNVRVERFTAALLEAGGIKSVISPNAA
;
A
#
# COMPACT_ATOMS: atom_id res chain seq x y z
N MET A 1 -0.19 12.25 7.98
CA MET A 1 -0.75 10.93 8.34
C MET A 1 -0.15 9.89 7.43
N ILE A 2 0.01 8.66 7.92
CA ILE A 2 0.41 7.51 7.11
C ILE A 2 -0.81 6.59 7.02
N TYR A 3 -1.22 6.27 5.80
CA TYR A 3 -2.23 5.25 5.52
C TYR A 3 -1.52 3.92 5.25
N LEU A 4 -2.09 2.82 5.77
CA LEU A 4 -1.64 1.44 5.55
C LEU A 4 -2.88 0.58 5.32
N ASP A 5 -2.88 -0.23 4.25
CA ASP A 5 -3.90 -1.24 4.00
C ASP A 5 -3.89 -2.33 5.08
N GLY A 6 -5.04 -2.99 5.26
CA GLY A 6 -5.21 -4.05 6.27
C GLY A 6 -4.36 -5.30 6.03
N ASP A 7 -3.76 -5.44 4.85
CA ASP A 7 -2.79 -6.47 4.49
C ASP A 7 -1.34 -5.98 4.48
N ILE A 8 -0.99 -5.02 5.33
CA ILE A 8 0.38 -4.53 5.51
C ILE A 8 0.94 -4.94 6.88
N GLN A 9 2.21 -5.35 6.88
CA GLN A 9 2.99 -5.57 8.12
C GLN A 9 4.20 -4.63 8.16
N VAL A 10 4.41 -4.00 9.31
CA VAL A 10 5.55 -3.11 9.60
C VAL A 10 6.58 -3.87 10.44
N PHE A 11 7.83 -3.89 9.99
CA PHE A 11 8.96 -4.59 10.62
C PHE A 11 9.91 -3.67 11.38
N GLU A 12 9.98 -2.39 11.00
CA GLU A 12 10.84 -1.39 11.64
C GLU A 12 10.09 -0.07 11.85
N ASN A 13 10.63 0.81 12.69
CA ASN A 13 10.06 2.13 12.89
C ASN A 13 10.13 2.95 11.58
N ILE A 14 9.03 3.60 11.25
CA ILE A 14 8.88 4.44 10.05
C ILE A 14 8.44 5.87 10.38
N ASP A 15 8.64 6.32 11.62
CA ASP A 15 8.14 7.62 12.08
C ASP A 15 8.86 8.79 11.39
N HIS A 16 10.09 8.60 10.92
CA HIS A 16 10.81 9.61 10.13
C HIS A 16 10.10 9.97 8.82
N LEU A 17 9.12 9.18 8.37
CA LEU A 17 8.28 9.56 7.24
C LEU A 17 7.34 10.73 7.56
N PHE A 18 7.09 11.04 8.85
CA PHE A 18 6.38 12.25 9.27
C PHE A 18 7.21 13.53 9.10
N ASP A 19 8.54 13.42 8.93
CA ASP A 19 9.43 14.56 8.68
C ASP A 19 9.47 14.96 7.20
N LEU A 20 8.77 14.23 6.32
CA LEU A 20 8.67 14.57 4.91
C LEU A 20 7.93 15.91 4.72
N PRO A 21 8.37 16.76 3.77
CA PRO A 21 7.73 18.06 3.53
C PRO A 21 6.21 17.98 3.30
N ASP A 22 5.50 18.95 3.85
CA ASP A 22 4.06 19.13 3.65
C ASP A 22 3.68 19.39 2.17
N ASP A 23 2.37 19.31 1.89
CA ASP A 23 1.73 19.58 0.59
C ASP A 23 2.01 18.55 -0.53
N TYR A 24 2.65 17.42 -0.20
CA TYR A 24 2.89 16.31 -1.12
C TYR A 24 2.12 15.04 -0.74
N PHE A 25 2.04 14.14 -1.71
CA PHE A 25 1.52 12.78 -1.54
C PHE A 25 2.67 11.80 -1.77
N TYR A 26 3.15 11.15 -0.72
CA TYR A 26 4.28 10.23 -0.83
C TYR A 26 3.81 8.78 -0.86
N ALA A 27 4.25 8.02 -1.86
CA ALA A 27 3.90 6.62 -2.00
C ALA A 27 5.02 5.88 -2.74
N VAL A 28 5.05 4.55 -2.63
CA VAL A 28 6.02 3.74 -3.35
C VAL A 28 5.55 3.51 -4.79
N MET A 29 6.48 3.59 -5.75
CA MET A 29 6.19 3.28 -7.15
C MET A 29 5.73 1.83 -7.31
N ASP A 30 4.66 1.61 -8.06
CA ASP A 30 4.28 0.25 -8.49
C ASP A 30 5.14 -0.20 -9.69
N CYS A 31 4.81 -1.32 -10.32
CA CYS A 31 5.38 -1.77 -11.58
C CYS A 31 4.30 -1.87 -12.68
N PHE A 32 4.74 -1.79 -13.93
CA PHE A 32 3.85 -2.03 -15.09
C PHE A 32 3.95 -3.46 -15.62
N CYS A 33 4.55 -4.37 -14.85
CA CYS A 33 4.79 -5.76 -15.27
C CYS A 33 3.62 -6.71 -14.97
N GLU A 34 2.61 -6.27 -14.22
CA GLU A 34 1.44 -7.10 -13.93
C GLU A 34 0.52 -7.27 -15.13
N LYS A 35 -0.03 -8.47 -15.32
CA LYS A 35 -0.94 -8.81 -16.43
C LYS A 35 -2.17 -7.89 -16.52
N THR A 36 -2.63 -7.31 -15.41
CA THR A 36 -3.72 -6.32 -15.38
C THR A 36 -3.40 -5.09 -16.25
N TRP A 37 -2.11 -4.76 -16.43
CA TRP A 37 -1.65 -3.70 -17.34
C TRP A 37 -1.67 -4.09 -18.82
N SER A 38 -2.03 -5.32 -19.20
CA SER A 38 -1.93 -5.83 -20.58
C SER A 38 -2.68 -5.03 -21.64
N HIS A 39 -3.67 -4.22 -21.24
CA HIS A 39 -4.39 -3.32 -22.12
C HIS A 39 -3.58 -2.05 -22.48
N THR A 40 -2.55 -1.71 -21.73
CA THR A 40 -1.78 -0.46 -21.84
C THR A 40 -0.58 -0.54 -22.79
N PRO A 41 -0.14 0.58 -23.39
CA PRO A 41 1.05 0.61 -24.24
C PRO A 41 2.34 0.19 -23.51
N GLN A 42 2.55 0.66 -22.27
CA GLN A 42 3.73 0.34 -21.47
C GLN A 42 3.94 -1.16 -21.30
N TYR A 43 2.88 -1.90 -20.95
CA TYR A 43 2.96 -3.36 -20.81
C TYR A 43 3.28 -4.02 -22.15
N LYS A 44 2.61 -3.60 -23.23
CA LYS A 44 2.76 -4.21 -24.58
C LYS A 44 4.18 -4.10 -25.12
N ILE A 45 4.90 -3.02 -24.80
CA ILE A 45 6.29 -2.83 -25.20
C ILE A 45 7.30 -3.34 -24.17
N GLY A 46 6.84 -3.80 -23.01
CA GLY A 46 7.70 -4.24 -21.90
C GLY A 46 8.38 -3.10 -21.14
N TYR A 47 7.88 -1.86 -21.26
CA TYR A 47 8.36 -0.71 -20.49
C TYR A 47 7.88 -0.79 -19.04
N CYS A 48 8.79 -0.62 -18.08
CA CYS A 48 8.46 -0.54 -16.66
C CYS A 48 9.22 0.61 -15.99
N GLN A 49 8.53 1.39 -15.15
CA GLN A 49 9.13 2.49 -14.39
C GLN A 49 10.14 2.05 -13.32
N GLN A 50 10.12 0.78 -12.91
CA GLN A 50 11.10 0.19 -11.98
C GLN A 50 12.45 -0.09 -12.65
N CYS A 51 12.48 -0.24 -13.98
CA CYS A 51 13.69 -0.47 -14.76
C CYS A 51 13.64 0.31 -16.09
N PRO A 52 13.58 1.65 -16.03
CA PRO A 52 13.32 2.49 -17.20
C PRO A 52 14.40 2.38 -18.27
N ASP A 53 15.59 1.88 -17.92
CA ASP A 53 16.71 1.72 -18.85
C ASP A 53 16.62 0.45 -19.70
N LYS A 54 15.85 -0.55 -19.26
CA LYS A 54 15.70 -1.84 -19.96
C LYS A 54 14.98 -1.70 -21.29
N VAL A 55 13.95 -0.86 -21.32
CA VAL A 55 13.19 -0.49 -22.52
C VAL A 55 12.98 1.01 -22.47
N GLN A 56 13.52 1.74 -23.44
CA GLN A 56 13.32 3.18 -23.53
C GLN A 56 11.91 3.48 -24.07
N TRP A 57 11.26 4.51 -23.54
CA TRP A 57 9.94 4.93 -24.04
C TRP A 57 10.07 5.47 -25.47
N PRO A 58 9.38 4.87 -26.48
CA PRO A 58 9.52 5.32 -27.87
C PRO A 58 8.98 6.74 -28.07
N SER A 59 9.70 7.56 -28.85
CA SER A 59 9.27 8.94 -29.17
C SER A 59 7.89 9.00 -29.83
N ASP A 60 7.57 7.98 -30.62
CA ASP A 60 6.36 7.93 -31.44
C ASP A 60 5.12 7.52 -30.63
N PHE A 61 5.30 7.17 -29.36
CA PHE A 61 4.22 6.78 -28.43
C PHE A 61 3.67 7.97 -27.63
N GLY A 62 4.14 9.19 -27.92
CA GLY A 62 3.76 10.40 -27.20
C GLY A 62 4.50 10.54 -25.86
N PRO A 63 3.98 11.35 -24.92
CA PRO A 63 4.64 11.56 -23.65
C PRO A 63 4.75 10.25 -22.87
N LYS A 64 5.87 10.10 -22.15
CA LYS A 64 6.08 9.02 -21.21
C LYS A 64 4.94 8.98 -20.19
N PRO A 65 4.42 7.80 -19.79
CA PRO A 65 3.40 7.72 -18.76
C PRO A 65 3.89 8.40 -17.48
N PRO A 66 3.01 9.09 -16.73
CA PRO A 66 3.37 9.63 -15.43
C PRO A 66 3.80 8.49 -14.50
N LEU A 67 4.60 8.83 -13.48
CA LEU A 67 4.91 7.87 -12.44
C LEU A 67 3.62 7.42 -11.75
N TYR A 68 3.56 6.15 -11.42
CA TYR A 68 2.37 5.50 -10.87
C TYR A 68 2.71 4.82 -9.54
N PHE A 69 1.96 5.05 -8.49
CA PHE A 69 2.21 4.47 -7.17
C PHE A 69 1.27 3.33 -6.82
N ASN A 70 1.72 2.46 -5.91
CA ASN A 70 0.85 1.53 -5.20
C ASN A 70 0.11 2.27 -4.07
N ALA A 71 -1.20 2.07 -3.95
CA ALA A 71 -2.03 2.82 -2.98
C ALA A 71 -2.16 2.16 -1.60
N GLY A 72 -1.50 1.03 -1.36
CA GLY A 72 -1.61 0.35 -0.06
C GLY A 72 -0.91 1.09 1.08
N MET A 73 0.11 1.88 0.78
CA MET A 73 0.76 2.76 1.75
C MET A 73 1.08 4.10 1.14
N PHE A 74 0.71 5.17 1.86
CA PHE A 74 1.05 6.53 1.48
C PHE A 74 1.09 7.50 2.67
N VAL A 75 1.91 8.53 2.56
CA VAL A 75 1.99 9.67 3.48
C VAL A 75 1.27 10.85 2.85
N PHE A 76 0.33 11.45 3.58
CA PHE A 76 -0.46 12.58 3.12
C PHE A 76 -0.83 13.53 4.25
N GLN A 77 -1.18 14.76 3.90
CA GLN A 77 -1.71 15.75 4.83
C GLN A 77 -3.24 15.71 4.83
N PRO A 78 -3.90 15.43 5.96
CA PRO A 78 -5.35 15.50 6.06
C PRO A 78 -5.84 16.91 5.76
N ASN A 79 -6.80 17.02 4.85
CA ASN A 79 -7.34 18.31 4.44
C ASN A 79 -8.82 18.15 4.07
N VAL A 80 -9.69 18.94 4.70
CA VAL A 80 -11.15 18.87 4.51
C VAL A 80 -11.56 19.26 3.09
N ALA A 81 -10.87 20.23 2.47
CA ALA A 81 -11.14 20.60 1.08
C ALA A 81 -10.74 19.46 0.12
N THR A 82 -9.60 18.82 0.34
CA THR A 82 -9.19 17.61 -0.40
C THR A 82 -10.20 16.48 -0.24
N TYR A 83 -10.69 16.24 0.98
CA TYR A 83 -11.73 15.25 1.24
C TYR A 83 -13.01 15.50 0.43
N HIS A 84 -13.55 16.72 0.47
CA HIS A 84 -14.76 17.05 -0.29
C HIS A 84 -14.53 16.97 -1.80
N ASP A 85 -13.38 17.42 -2.30
CA ASP A 85 -13.06 17.35 -3.73
C ASP A 85 -12.85 15.90 -4.21
N LEU A 86 -12.24 15.02 -3.40
CA LEU A 86 -12.18 13.59 -3.67
C LEU A 86 -13.58 12.98 -3.79
N LEU A 87 -14.49 13.32 -2.87
CA LEU A 87 -15.88 12.82 -2.89
C LEU A 87 -16.68 13.31 -4.10
N GLU A 88 -16.46 14.53 -4.57
CA GLU A 88 -17.12 15.02 -5.78
C GLU A 88 -16.55 14.36 -7.04
N LYS A 89 -15.22 14.17 -7.10
CA LYS A 89 -14.58 13.54 -8.26
C LYS A 89 -14.89 12.06 -8.38
N VAL A 90 -14.91 11.30 -7.28
CA VAL A 90 -15.18 9.85 -7.33
C VAL A 90 -16.57 9.55 -7.91
N LYS A 91 -17.55 10.45 -7.76
CA LYS A 91 -18.90 10.30 -8.33
C LYS A 91 -18.94 10.37 -9.85
N ILE A 92 -17.97 11.04 -10.49
CA ILE A 92 -17.94 11.29 -11.94
C ILE A 92 -16.84 10.51 -12.66
N VAL A 93 -15.85 9.99 -11.92
CA VAL A 93 -14.78 9.17 -12.49
C VAL A 93 -15.35 7.82 -12.90
N LYS A 94 -14.96 7.37 -14.10
CA LYS A 94 -15.31 6.03 -14.57
C LYS A 94 -14.53 4.98 -13.79
N PRO A 95 -15.13 3.83 -13.45
CA PRO A 95 -14.41 2.73 -12.84
C PRO A 95 -13.21 2.30 -13.70
N THR A 96 -12.10 1.98 -13.04
CA THR A 96 -10.85 1.54 -13.65
C THR A 96 -10.41 0.21 -13.04
N PRO A 97 -9.45 -0.51 -13.65
CA PRO A 97 -9.05 -1.85 -13.20
C PRO A 97 -8.46 -1.91 -11.78
N PHE A 98 -7.78 -0.86 -11.30
CA PHE A 98 -7.17 -0.81 -9.96
C PHE A 98 -7.92 0.13 -9.00
N ALA A 99 -9.26 0.15 -9.07
CA ALA A 99 -10.14 0.78 -8.09
C ALA A 99 -9.64 2.15 -7.55
N GLU A 100 -9.37 2.25 -6.25
CA GLU A 100 -8.91 3.48 -5.59
C GLU A 100 -7.49 3.88 -6.00
N GLN A 101 -6.61 2.93 -6.30
CA GLN A 101 -5.23 3.21 -6.70
C GLN A 101 -5.16 4.05 -7.97
N ASP A 102 -5.92 3.68 -9.00
CA ASP A 102 -6.01 4.48 -10.25
C ASP A 102 -6.61 5.86 -9.99
N PHE A 103 -7.66 5.94 -9.16
CA PHE A 103 -8.30 7.20 -8.82
C PHE A 103 -7.35 8.15 -8.08
N LEU A 104 -6.61 7.63 -7.09
CA LEU A 104 -5.64 8.40 -6.33
C LEU A 104 -4.45 8.82 -7.20
N ASN A 105 -3.96 7.95 -8.09
CA ASN A 105 -2.91 8.31 -9.06
C ASN A 105 -3.37 9.44 -9.99
N MET A 106 -4.62 9.40 -10.46
CA MET A 106 -5.19 10.46 -11.27
C MET A 106 -5.32 11.78 -10.47
N TYR A 107 -5.79 11.71 -9.23
CA TYR A 107 -6.07 12.88 -8.39
C TYR A 107 -4.79 13.57 -7.90
N PHE A 108 -3.81 12.79 -7.42
CA PHE A 108 -2.58 13.29 -6.79
C PHE A 108 -1.39 13.40 -7.73
N LYS A 109 -1.55 13.19 -9.05
CA LYS A 109 -0.47 13.20 -10.04
C LYS A 109 0.50 14.39 -9.92
N ASP A 110 -0.01 15.58 -9.57
CA ASP A 110 0.79 16.82 -9.51
C ASP A 110 1.46 17.02 -8.14
N LYS A 111 1.05 16.25 -7.12
CA LYS A 111 1.59 16.26 -5.75
C LYS A 111 2.39 15.01 -5.41
N TYR A 112 2.37 14.01 -6.27
CA TYR A 112 2.98 12.72 -6.02
C TYR A 112 4.51 12.83 -5.95
N LYS A 113 5.10 12.25 -4.90
CA LYS A 113 6.54 12.05 -4.75
C LYS A 113 6.85 10.59 -4.41
N PRO A 114 7.67 9.89 -5.22
CA PRO A 114 8.02 8.52 -4.93
C PRO A 114 8.88 8.42 -3.66
N ILE A 115 8.59 7.42 -2.83
CA ILE A 115 9.46 6.97 -1.74
C ILE A 115 10.01 5.56 -2.02
N PRO A 116 11.14 5.17 -1.40
CA PRO A 116 11.78 3.87 -1.64
C PRO A 116 10.90 2.65 -1.37
N ASN A 117 11.13 1.56 -2.11
CA ASN A 117 10.39 0.29 -2.01
C ASN A 117 10.36 -0.31 -0.59
N VAL A 118 11.35 -0.01 0.25
CA VAL A 118 11.43 -0.52 1.63
C VAL A 118 10.24 -0.10 2.50
N TYR A 119 9.53 0.98 2.14
CA TYR A 119 8.38 1.50 2.88
C TYR A 119 7.03 0.96 2.41
N ASN A 120 7.01 0.13 1.36
CA ASN A 120 5.83 -0.58 0.88
C ASN A 120 6.27 -1.66 -0.13
N LEU A 121 6.88 -2.74 0.35
CA LEU A 121 7.26 -3.84 -0.51
C LEU A 121 6.01 -4.62 -0.92
N VAL A 122 5.49 -4.30 -2.11
CA VAL A 122 4.57 -5.18 -2.82
C VAL A 122 5.28 -6.49 -3.12
N LEU A 123 4.78 -7.62 -2.58
CA LEU A 123 5.49 -8.91 -2.66
C LEU A 123 5.87 -9.33 -4.08
N ALA A 124 5.08 -8.94 -5.08
CA ALA A 124 5.38 -9.23 -6.48
C ALA A 124 6.71 -8.65 -6.99
N MET A 125 7.25 -7.65 -6.30
CA MET A 125 8.59 -7.13 -6.59
C MET A 125 9.68 -8.18 -6.39
N LEU A 126 9.50 -9.18 -5.52
CA LEU A 126 10.45 -10.27 -5.26
C LEU A 126 10.73 -11.16 -6.47
N TRP A 127 9.83 -11.19 -7.46
CA TRP A 127 10.01 -11.97 -8.69
C TRP A 127 9.90 -11.15 -9.97
N ARG A 128 9.28 -9.96 -9.93
CA ARG A 128 9.21 -9.05 -11.09
C ARG A 128 10.45 -8.17 -11.21
N HIS A 129 10.97 -7.69 -10.08
CA HIS A 129 12.11 -6.77 -9.98
C HIS A 129 13.02 -7.12 -8.81
N PRO A 130 13.53 -8.37 -8.71
CA PRO A 130 14.40 -8.78 -7.62
C PRO A 130 15.67 -7.91 -7.50
N GLU A 131 16.11 -7.30 -8.60
CA GLU A 131 17.23 -6.36 -8.64
C GLU A 131 17.00 -5.09 -7.79
N ASN A 132 15.75 -4.76 -7.49
CA ASN A 132 15.36 -3.58 -6.73
C ASN A 132 14.95 -3.90 -5.28
N VAL A 133 15.20 -5.13 -4.81
CA VAL A 133 14.78 -5.58 -3.48
C VAL A 133 15.98 -6.11 -2.68
N GLU A 134 16.31 -5.39 -1.60
CA GLU A 134 17.18 -5.88 -0.53
C GLU A 134 16.28 -6.22 0.66
N LEU A 135 15.85 -7.48 0.75
CA LEU A 135 14.78 -7.90 1.66
C LEU A 135 15.10 -7.59 3.13
N GLU A 136 16.37 -7.66 3.52
CA GLU A 136 16.85 -7.38 4.88
C GLU A 136 16.69 -5.90 5.28
N LYS A 137 16.52 -4.99 4.32
CA LYS A 137 16.31 -3.55 4.57
C LYS A 137 14.83 -3.16 4.52
N VAL A 138 13.93 -4.09 4.21
CA VAL A 138 12.52 -3.80 4.02
C VAL A 138 11.86 -3.57 5.38
N GLN A 139 11.21 -2.42 5.52
CA GLN A 139 10.57 -1.99 6.76
C GLN A 139 9.06 -2.23 6.74
N VAL A 140 8.45 -2.30 5.57
CA VAL A 140 7.01 -2.47 5.40
C VAL A 140 6.76 -3.42 4.23
N VAL A 141 5.95 -4.46 4.46
CA VAL A 141 5.56 -5.46 3.45
C VAL A 141 4.07 -5.41 3.21
N HIS A 142 3.69 -5.50 1.94
CA HIS A 142 2.31 -5.45 1.47
C HIS A 142 1.93 -6.76 0.78
N TYR A 143 1.00 -7.49 1.40
CA TYR A 143 0.56 -8.84 1.01
C TYR A 143 -0.58 -8.77 -0.02
N CYS A 144 -0.40 -7.97 -1.08
CA CYS A 144 -1.42 -7.72 -2.09
C CYS A 144 -1.41 -8.71 -3.26
N ALA A 145 -0.37 -9.52 -3.40
CA ALA A 145 -0.31 -10.55 -4.45
C ALA A 145 -1.36 -11.64 -4.20
N ALA A 146 -1.90 -12.23 -5.28
CA ALA A 146 -2.85 -13.34 -5.17
C ALA A 146 -2.24 -14.49 -4.35
N GLY A 147 -3.01 -15.02 -3.39
CA GLY A 147 -2.57 -16.07 -2.46
C GLY A 147 -1.71 -15.59 -1.28
N SER A 148 -1.20 -14.35 -1.31
CA SER A 148 -0.24 -13.88 -0.29
C SER A 148 -0.87 -13.39 1.01
N LYS A 149 -2.19 -13.16 1.05
CA LYS A 149 -2.91 -12.70 2.24
C LYS A 149 -2.67 -13.67 3.41
N PRO A 150 -2.02 -13.27 4.51
CA PRO A 150 -1.51 -14.24 5.49
C PRO A 150 -2.57 -15.06 6.21
N TRP A 151 -3.76 -14.49 6.40
CA TRP A 151 -4.92 -15.18 6.99
C TRP A 151 -5.61 -16.18 6.05
N ARG A 152 -5.23 -16.24 4.77
CA ARG A 152 -5.72 -17.21 3.77
C ARG A 152 -4.59 -17.94 3.06
N TYR A 153 -3.37 -17.82 3.55
CA TYR A 153 -2.20 -18.36 2.88
C TYR A 153 -2.19 -19.90 2.90
N THR A 154 -2.24 -20.49 1.71
CA THR A 154 -2.15 -21.95 1.49
C THR A 154 -0.77 -22.37 0.98
N GLY A 155 -0.06 -21.47 0.28
CA GLY A 155 1.19 -21.76 -0.40
C GLY A 155 1.01 -22.36 -1.80
N GLU A 156 -0.21 -22.46 -2.31
CA GLU A 156 -0.53 -23.14 -3.58
C GLU A 156 -0.55 -22.19 -4.79
N GLU A 157 -0.83 -20.90 -4.59
CA GLU A 157 -0.86 -19.92 -5.68
C GLU A 157 0.54 -19.62 -6.25
N GLU A 158 0.57 -19.02 -7.44
CA GLU A 158 1.80 -18.72 -8.15
C GLU A 158 2.79 -17.91 -7.30
N ASN A 159 4.04 -18.39 -7.20
CA ASN A 159 5.11 -17.83 -6.39
C ASN A 159 4.92 -17.94 -4.87
N MET A 160 3.79 -18.47 -4.37
CA MET A 160 3.57 -18.58 -2.92
C MET A 160 4.41 -19.68 -2.29
N ASP A 161 4.96 -20.60 -3.07
CA ASP A 161 5.87 -21.65 -2.61
C ASP A 161 7.29 -21.16 -2.29
N ARG A 162 7.61 -19.89 -2.57
CA ARG A 162 8.93 -19.31 -2.29
C ARG A 162 9.23 -19.21 -0.80
N GLU A 163 10.50 -19.44 -0.46
CA GLU A 163 10.97 -19.40 0.93
C GLU A 163 10.91 -18.00 1.55
N ASP A 164 11.15 -16.95 0.77
CA ASP A 164 11.02 -15.56 1.24
C ASP A 164 9.56 -15.22 1.60
N ILE A 165 8.58 -15.64 0.79
CA ILE A 165 7.15 -15.45 1.08
C ILE A 165 6.73 -16.27 2.30
N LYS A 166 7.10 -17.55 2.39
CA LYS A 166 6.81 -18.38 3.57
C LYS A 166 7.35 -17.75 4.85
N MET A 167 8.57 -17.20 4.80
CA MET A 167 9.19 -16.50 5.92
C MET A 167 8.39 -15.25 6.32
N LEU A 168 7.98 -14.41 5.36
CA LEU A 168 7.19 -13.22 5.62
C LEU A 168 5.79 -13.53 6.16
N VAL A 169 5.12 -14.55 5.62
CA VAL A 169 3.81 -15.01 6.14
C VAL A 169 3.96 -15.59 7.55
N LYS A 170 5.04 -16.32 7.82
CA LYS A 170 5.31 -16.84 9.17
C LYS A 170 5.46 -15.69 10.17
N LYS A 171 6.20 -14.63 9.83
CA LYS A 171 6.34 -13.44 10.69
C LYS A 171 5.01 -12.74 10.97
N TRP A 172 4.05 -12.76 10.03
CA TRP A 172 2.69 -12.29 10.31
C TRP A 172 2.02 -13.20 11.33
N LYS A 173 2.01 -14.52 11.06
CA LYS A 173 1.35 -15.52 11.92
C LYS A 173 1.88 -15.50 13.35
N GLU A 174 3.20 -15.31 13.53
CA GLU A 174 3.82 -15.15 14.84
C GLU A 174 3.20 -14.02 15.68
N ILE A 175 2.78 -12.91 15.05
CA ILE A 175 2.08 -11.82 15.74
C ILE A 175 0.60 -12.15 15.93
N TYR A 176 -0.06 -12.66 14.88
CA TYR A 176 -1.50 -12.95 14.91
C TYR A 176 -1.87 -14.06 15.92
N GLU A 177 -0.99 -15.04 16.11
CA GLU A 177 -1.17 -16.17 17.02
C GLU A 177 -0.64 -15.88 18.44
N ASP A 178 -0.05 -14.70 18.68
CA ASP A 178 0.37 -14.28 20.01
C ASP A 178 -0.85 -13.86 20.85
N GLU A 179 -1.40 -14.81 21.60
CA GLU A 179 -2.53 -14.60 22.52
C GLU A 179 -2.29 -13.48 23.55
N THR A 180 -1.03 -13.08 23.81
CA THR A 180 -0.73 -11.96 24.71
C THR A 180 -1.11 -10.60 24.11
N LEU A 181 -1.24 -10.53 22.79
CA LEU A 181 -1.71 -9.35 22.05
C LEU A 181 -3.23 -9.30 21.90
N ASP A 182 -3.93 -10.40 22.24
CA ASP A 182 -5.38 -10.44 22.20
C ASP A 182 -6.00 -9.34 23.06
N TYR A 183 -7.11 -8.80 22.56
CA TYR A 183 -7.85 -7.78 23.26
C TYR A 183 -8.51 -8.35 24.54
N ASN A 184 -7.78 -8.27 25.65
CA ASN A 184 -8.30 -8.66 26.97
C ASN A 184 -9.27 -7.58 27.49
N ASN A 185 -10.56 -7.84 27.31
CA ASN A 185 -11.69 -6.93 27.56
C ASN A 185 -11.65 -6.23 28.93
N ASN A 186 -11.14 -6.90 29.98
CA ASN A 186 -11.22 -6.37 31.34
C ASN A 186 -10.19 -5.29 31.68
N VAL A 187 -8.99 -5.30 31.08
CA VAL A 187 -7.90 -4.40 31.48
C VAL A 187 -7.84 -3.13 30.63
N ARG A 188 -8.29 -3.21 29.37
CA ARG A 188 -8.21 -2.08 28.42
C ARG A 188 -9.49 -1.26 28.33
N VAL A 189 -10.67 -1.79 28.65
CA VAL A 189 -11.90 -0.97 28.72
C VAL A 189 -11.72 0.15 29.75
N GLU A 190 -11.12 -0.11 30.92
CA GLU A 190 -10.86 0.94 31.91
C GLU A 190 -9.88 2.00 31.40
N ARG A 191 -8.79 1.58 30.72
CA ARG A 191 -7.80 2.50 30.14
C ARG A 191 -8.33 3.31 28.96
N PHE A 192 -9.07 2.69 28.05
CA PHE A 192 -9.71 3.38 26.93
C PHE A 192 -10.81 4.31 27.42
N THR A 193 -11.61 3.88 28.41
CA THR A 193 -12.64 4.71 29.03
C THR A 193 -12.02 5.92 29.72
N ALA A 194 -10.91 5.74 30.45
CA ALA A 194 -10.17 6.85 31.05
C ALA A 194 -9.64 7.84 30.00
N ALA A 195 -9.01 7.34 28.92
CA ALA A 195 -8.49 8.17 27.85
C ALA A 195 -9.60 8.90 27.05
N LEU A 196 -10.75 8.25 26.82
CA LEU A 196 -11.93 8.84 26.16
C LEU A 196 -12.63 9.89 27.03
N LEU A 197 -12.67 9.69 28.36
CA LEU A 197 -13.17 10.67 29.32
C LEU A 197 -12.25 11.88 29.41
N GLU A 198 -10.93 11.68 29.36
CA GLU A 198 -9.94 12.77 29.29
C GLU A 198 -10.01 13.53 27.96
N ALA A 199 -10.27 12.85 26.84
CA ALA A 199 -10.29 13.44 25.50
C ALA A 199 -11.55 14.27 25.18
N GLY A 200 -12.55 14.31 26.07
CA GLY A 200 -13.70 15.21 26.02
C GLY A 200 -14.36 15.40 24.63
N GLY A 201 -15.40 14.61 24.33
CA GLY A 201 -16.36 14.97 23.26
C GLY A 201 -16.34 14.15 21.96
N ILE A 202 -15.84 12.92 21.97
CA ILE A 202 -15.91 12.05 20.77
C ILE A 202 -17.21 11.24 20.78
N LYS A 203 -18.15 11.56 19.88
CA LYS A 203 -19.27 10.67 19.55
C LYS A 203 -18.72 9.51 18.72
N SER A 204 -18.53 8.35 19.34
CA SER A 204 -18.19 7.12 18.60
C SER A 204 -19.44 6.52 17.96
N VAL A 205 -19.28 6.01 16.74
CA VAL A 205 -20.26 5.15 16.07
C VAL A 205 -19.61 3.78 15.95
N ILE A 206 -20.26 2.76 16.48
CA ILE A 206 -19.81 1.37 16.37
C ILE A 206 -20.11 0.91 14.95
N SER A 207 -19.06 0.54 14.19
CA SER A 207 -19.23 -0.08 12.88
C SER A 207 -19.98 -1.41 13.02
N PRO A 208 -20.98 -1.69 12.16
CA PRO A 208 -21.58 -3.01 12.13
C PRO A 208 -20.53 -4.05 11.74
N ASN A 209 -20.61 -5.23 12.38
CA ASN A 209 -19.70 -6.34 12.12
C ASN A 209 -19.63 -6.65 10.62
N ALA A 210 -18.41 -6.67 10.09
CA ALA A 210 -18.14 -7.23 8.77
C ALA A 210 -18.33 -8.75 8.85
N ALA A 211 -19.28 -9.27 8.09
CA ALA A 211 -19.46 -10.69 7.82
C ALA A 211 -18.68 -11.08 6.56
#